data_AF-A0A9D2E9Y4-F1
#
_entry.id   AF-A0A9D2E9Y4-F1
#
_cell.length_a   1.000
_cell.length_b   1.000
_cell.length_c   1.000
_cell.angle_alpha   90.00
_cell.angle_beta   90.00
_cell.angle_gamma   90.00
#
_symmetry.space_group_name_H-M   'P 1'
#
loop_
_entity.id
_entity.type
_entity.pdbx_description
1 polymer ?
#
loop_
_entity_poly.entity_id
_entity_poly.type
_entity_poly.pdbx_seq_one_letter_code
_entity_poly.pdbx_strand_id
1 'polypeptide(L)'
;MELTAETFISLDRTFDLRQQVAMRLAAGGMRAGRIPYAEFCNKGVFVRNSFQMDRFRCTALLPSGKILDIDEPMSIKIPMLYGNLYYLTVGPGTGITEFEYEGVPFIRPEHTYAIQTAEELAEADRLPVVRFSVTDGVFNLDENYIPPCLSLESEPRFADYLTDYTVWMEKLATHANLEEGEGKRLFMRYLFLLKGYHLQNPLQDFILFTQEMAQAIDYYVMTPHNGHRDIPQPAWHDIQRWLEWLKNYFDGAVSILNTVVLEDHSINFDELKAQIKAEIYERLNPELYERLITDLKENLHRELNEELMKALTEYFDSTMKPELYERLSAELGQQLRDDLYKALYDALYNALYVPPEKEEEFIPLI
;
A
#
# COMPACT_ATOMS: atom_id res chain seq x y z
N MET A 1 6.24 70.60 -9.98
CA MET A 1 5.42 69.72 -9.13
C MET A 1 5.71 70.14 -7.70
N GLU A 2 4.75 70.69 -6.99
CA GLU A 2 4.97 71.09 -5.60
C GLU A 2 4.99 69.83 -4.72
N LEU A 3 6.05 69.66 -3.95
CA LEU A 3 6.19 68.54 -3.02
C LEU A 3 5.39 68.87 -1.76
N THR A 4 4.23 68.25 -1.61
CA THR A 4 3.37 68.34 -0.42
C THR A 4 3.48 67.08 0.43
N ALA A 5 3.15 67.18 1.72
CA ALA A 5 3.10 66.01 2.62
C ALA A 5 2.18 64.89 2.09
N GLU A 6 1.04 65.24 1.48
CA GLU A 6 0.13 64.26 0.86
C GLU A 6 0.77 63.48 -0.29
N THR A 7 1.73 64.09 -1.00
CA THR A 7 2.46 63.42 -2.08
C THR A 7 3.32 62.28 -1.53
N PHE A 8 3.98 62.50 -0.38
CA PHE A 8 4.77 61.47 0.29
C PHE A 8 3.89 60.39 0.94
N ILE A 9 2.81 60.79 1.62
CA ILE A 9 1.87 59.83 2.25
C ILE A 9 1.23 58.89 1.21
N SER A 10 0.84 59.42 0.04
CA SER A 10 0.25 58.60 -1.03
C SER A 10 1.28 57.68 -1.69
N LEU A 11 2.53 58.15 -1.83
CA LEU A 11 3.65 57.37 -2.34
C LEU A 11 4.02 56.23 -1.38
N ASP A 12 4.12 56.50 -0.07
CA ASP A 12 4.38 55.49 0.96
C ASP A 12 3.28 54.42 0.99
N ARG A 13 2.00 54.83 0.98
CA ARG A 13 0.88 53.89 0.89
C ARG A 13 0.96 52.99 -0.35
N THR A 14 1.43 53.54 -1.47
CA THR A 14 1.58 52.78 -2.71
C THR A 14 2.73 51.79 -2.61
N PHE A 15 3.85 52.18 -1.99
CA PHE A 15 4.96 51.28 -1.73
C PHE A 15 4.60 50.18 -0.75
N ASP A 16 3.93 50.51 0.36
CA ASP A 16 3.43 49.54 1.34
C ASP A 16 2.51 48.51 0.70
N LEU A 17 1.55 48.96 -0.12
CA LEU A 17 0.63 48.08 -0.82
C LEU A 17 1.38 47.14 -1.78
N ARG A 18 2.32 47.67 -2.57
CA ARG A 18 3.14 46.87 -3.48
C ARG A 18 3.99 45.85 -2.74
N GLN A 19 4.59 46.26 -1.62
CA GLN A 19 5.38 45.38 -0.78
C GLN A 19 4.51 44.28 -0.17
N GLN A 20 3.34 44.60 0.38
CA GLN A 20 2.39 43.62 0.92
C GLN A 20 1.99 42.59 -0.14
N VAL A 21 1.60 43.04 -1.33
CA VAL A 21 1.22 42.15 -2.44
C VAL A 21 2.40 41.28 -2.86
N ALA A 22 3.60 41.86 -3.01
CA ALA A 22 4.80 41.11 -3.36
C ALA A 22 5.14 40.06 -2.29
N MET A 23 5.05 40.42 -1.00
CA MET A 23 5.31 39.50 0.11
C MET A 23 4.29 38.37 0.16
N ARG A 24 3.00 38.63 -0.07
CA ARG A 24 1.99 37.56 -0.11
C ARG A 24 2.17 36.61 -1.29
N LEU A 25 2.56 37.14 -2.45
CA LEU A 25 2.86 36.32 -3.63
C LEU A 25 4.11 35.48 -3.40
N ALA A 26 5.17 36.07 -2.85
CA ALA A 26 6.43 35.38 -2.57
C ALA A 26 6.30 34.36 -1.44
N ALA A 27 5.55 34.69 -0.38
CA ALA A 27 5.35 33.81 0.76
C ALA A 27 4.30 32.73 0.49
N GLY A 28 3.49 32.81 -0.56
CA GLY A 28 2.52 31.77 -0.91
C GLY A 28 1.28 31.75 0.01
N GLY A 29 0.58 32.88 0.11
CA GLY A 29 -0.72 32.98 0.79
C GLY A 29 -0.72 33.85 2.04
N MET A 30 -1.54 33.50 3.04
CA MET A 30 -1.65 34.21 4.33
C MET A 30 -0.60 33.73 5.35
N ARG A 31 0.65 33.54 4.92
CA ARG A 31 1.73 33.13 5.83
C ARG A 31 2.09 34.30 6.74
N ALA A 32 2.12 34.05 8.04
CA ALA A 32 2.43 35.03 9.06
C ALA A 32 3.32 34.38 10.13
N GLY A 33 4.13 35.21 10.79
CA GLY A 33 5.03 34.77 11.83
C GLY A 33 6.33 35.56 11.86
N ARG A 34 7.15 35.22 12.84
CA ARG A 34 8.50 35.75 13.03
C ARG A 34 9.38 35.52 11.81
N ILE A 35 10.13 36.56 11.44
CA ILE A 35 11.10 36.52 10.33
C ILE A 35 12.34 35.72 10.80
N PRO A 36 12.90 34.83 9.96
CA PRO A 36 14.13 34.10 10.30
C PRO A 36 15.31 35.05 10.51
N TYR A 37 16.26 34.64 11.36
CA TYR A 37 17.46 35.40 11.75
C TYR A 37 17.22 36.72 12.50
N ALA A 38 15.97 37.13 12.67
CA ALA A 38 15.63 38.26 13.53
C ALA A 38 15.70 37.87 15.01
N GLU A 39 16.26 38.75 15.83
CA GLU A 39 16.26 38.55 17.28
C GLU A 39 14.82 38.56 17.82
N PHE A 40 14.55 37.65 18.74
CA PHE A 40 13.26 37.56 19.40
C PHE A 40 13.43 37.42 20.91
N CYS A 41 12.79 38.31 21.66
CA CYS A 41 12.76 38.26 23.11
C CYS A 41 11.34 38.55 23.58
N ASN A 42 10.69 37.53 24.17
CA ASN A 42 9.36 37.61 24.75
C ASN A 42 9.33 37.20 26.24
N LYS A 43 10.44 37.39 26.95
CA LYS A 43 10.48 37.14 28.39
C LYS A 43 9.75 38.25 29.14
N GLY A 44 8.62 37.91 29.74
CA GLY A 44 7.82 38.82 30.56
C GLY A 44 7.28 38.15 31.80
N VAL A 45 6.85 38.95 32.76
CA VAL A 45 6.34 38.51 34.06
C VAL A 45 5.02 39.19 34.37
N PHE A 46 4.10 38.46 35.00
CA PHE A 46 2.89 39.04 35.55
C PHE A 46 3.19 39.71 36.90
N VAL A 47 2.97 41.02 36.97
CA VAL A 47 3.08 41.82 38.18
C VAL A 47 1.69 42.35 38.53
N ARG A 48 1.06 41.76 39.56
CA ARG A 48 -0.33 42.05 39.97
C ARG A 48 -1.32 41.79 38.84
N ASN A 49 -1.84 42.84 38.20
CA ASN A 49 -2.79 42.80 37.09
C ASN A 49 -2.17 43.33 35.80
N SER A 50 -0.84 43.40 35.70
CA SER A 50 -0.14 43.88 34.52
C SER A 50 0.88 42.85 34.05
N PHE A 51 1.00 42.68 32.74
CA PHE A 51 2.09 41.93 32.13
C PHE A 51 3.19 42.90 31.75
N GLN A 52 4.42 42.62 32.20
CA GLN A 52 5.58 43.49 31.99
C GLN A 52 6.71 42.76 31.29
N MET A 53 7.34 43.44 30.34
CA MET A 53 8.51 42.99 29.59
C MET A 53 9.56 44.10 29.61
N ASP A 54 10.71 43.83 30.21
CA ASP A 54 11.81 44.80 30.29
C ASP A 54 12.38 45.14 28.90
N ARG A 55 12.33 44.18 27.98
CA ARG A 55 12.73 44.35 26.59
C ARG A 55 11.97 43.38 25.71
N PHE A 56 11.01 43.89 24.94
CA PHE A 56 10.31 43.13 23.92
C PHE A 56 10.94 43.44 22.55
N ARG A 57 11.52 42.42 21.92
CA ARG A 57 12.10 42.52 20.57
C ARG A 57 11.43 41.50 19.66
N CYS A 58 10.86 41.95 18.55
CA CYS A 58 10.16 41.09 17.60
C CYS A 58 10.08 41.72 16.22
N THR A 59 10.63 41.03 15.22
CA THR A 59 10.40 41.32 13.80
C THR A 59 9.57 40.20 13.17
N ALA A 60 8.39 40.53 12.64
CA ALA A 60 7.43 39.54 12.16
C ALA A 60 6.64 40.01 10.94
N LEU A 61 6.22 39.05 10.10
CA LEU A 61 5.26 39.26 9.03
C LEU A 61 3.85 38.99 9.57
N LEU A 62 2.94 39.95 9.39
CA LEU A 62 1.54 39.81 9.77
C LEU A 62 0.70 39.19 8.65
N PRO A 63 -0.50 38.64 8.95
CA PRO A 63 -1.41 38.09 7.95
C PRO A 63 -1.76 39.07 6.81
N SER A 64 -1.74 40.37 7.07
CA SER A 64 -1.93 41.40 6.05
C SER A 64 -0.82 41.46 5.01
N GLY A 65 0.39 40.99 5.34
CA GLY A 65 1.62 41.18 4.59
C GLY A 65 2.47 42.34 5.11
N LYS A 66 2.03 43.03 6.18
CA LYS A 66 2.82 44.08 6.83
C LYS A 66 3.96 43.48 7.66
N ILE A 67 5.07 44.18 7.70
CA ILE A 67 6.19 43.84 8.59
C ILE A 67 6.03 44.67 9.87
N LEU A 68 6.08 43.98 11.00
CA LEU A 68 6.12 44.54 12.33
C LEU A 68 7.57 44.47 12.81
N ASP A 69 8.10 45.58 13.33
CA ASP A 69 9.43 45.63 13.93
C ASP A 69 9.38 46.42 15.25
N ILE A 70 9.64 45.71 16.35
CA ILE A 70 9.49 46.23 17.70
C ILE A 70 10.77 45.97 18.49
N ASP A 71 11.23 47.00 19.20
CA ASP A 71 12.32 46.93 20.17
C ASP A 71 12.07 47.98 21.27
N GLU A 72 11.22 47.63 22.24
CA GLU A 72 10.83 48.54 23.33
C GLU A 72 10.39 47.78 24.60
N PRO A 73 10.47 48.39 25.80
CA PRO A 73 9.83 47.85 26.98
C PRO A 73 8.30 47.95 26.85
N MET A 74 7.60 46.98 27.44
CA MET A 74 6.13 46.93 27.37
C MET A 74 5.52 46.62 28.73
N SER A 75 4.41 47.32 29.06
CA SER A 75 3.62 47.07 30.26
C SER A 75 2.13 47.21 29.93
N ILE A 76 1.39 46.11 29.99
CA ILE A 76 -0.04 46.06 29.64
C ILE A 76 -0.86 45.68 30.85
N LYS A 77 -1.94 46.43 31.11
CA LYS A 77 -2.93 46.07 32.14
C LYS A 77 -3.87 45.00 31.59
N ILE A 78 -4.05 43.95 32.36
CA ILE A 78 -4.90 42.81 32.03
C ILE A 78 -6.27 43.06 32.66
N PRO A 79 -7.36 43.06 31.87
CA PRO A 79 -8.71 43.17 32.40
C PRO A 79 -9.09 41.90 33.18
N MET A 80 -10.24 41.92 33.85
CA MET A 80 -10.75 40.73 34.52
C MET A 80 -11.20 39.71 33.47
N LEU A 81 -10.51 38.58 33.40
CA LEU A 81 -10.73 37.51 32.42
C LEU A 81 -11.35 36.29 33.11
N TYR A 82 -12.27 35.60 32.43
CA TYR A 82 -13.05 34.48 32.98
C TYR A 82 -12.88 33.16 32.20
N GLY A 83 -11.84 33.06 31.37
CA GLY A 83 -11.58 31.92 30.50
C GLY A 83 -10.23 31.26 30.76
N ASN A 84 -10.03 30.11 30.11
CA ASN A 84 -8.89 29.24 30.38
C ASN A 84 -7.68 29.50 29.46
N LEU A 85 -7.84 30.28 28.38
CA LEU A 85 -6.77 30.48 27.41
C LEU A 85 -6.87 31.83 26.71
N TYR A 86 -5.79 32.59 26.75
CA TYR A 86 -5.66 33.88 26.11
C TYR A 86 -4.30 34.05 25.44
N TYR A 87 -4.29 34.90 24.42
CA TYR A 87 -3.08 35.28 23.71
C TYR A 87 -2.83 36.77 23.88
N LEU A 88 -1.60 37.11 24.22
CA LEU A 88 -1.11 38.48 24.12
C LEU A 88 -0.65 38.71 22.68
N THR A 89 -1.30 39.64 22.00
CA THR A 89 -1.09 39.88 20.58
C THR A 89 -0.59 41.30 20.34
N VAL A 90 0.19 41.46 19.27
CA VAL A 90 0.76 42.74 18.87
C VAL A 90 0.46 43.02 17.41
N GLY A 91 0.17 44.27 17.08
CA GLY A 91 -0.08 44.68 15.71
C GLY A 91 -0.02 46.20 15.52
N PRO A 92 -0.17 46.67 14.27
CA PRO A 92 -0.09 48.07 13.95
C PRO A 92 -1.27 48.83 14.56
N GLY A 93 -0.98 49.96 15.20
CA GLY A 93 -1.94 50.95 15.64
C GLY A 93 -2.36 51.90 14.52
N THR A 94 -3.33 52.75 14.81
CA THR A 94 -3.77 53.82 13.92
C THR A 94 -3.02 55.14 14.14
N GLY A 95 -2.28 55.25 15.25
CA GLY A 95 -1.48 56.43 15.58
C GLY A 95 -0.07 56.39 15.00
N ILE A 96 0.62 57.52 15.17
CA ILE A 96 2.03 57.69 14.84
C ILE A 96 2.74 58.07 16.14
N THR A 97 3.85 57.40 16.43
CA THR A 97 4.70 57.71 17.58
C THR A 97 5.90 58.53 17.11
N GLU A 98 6.10 59.69 17.73
CA GLU A 98 7.28 60.52 17.53
C GLU A 98 8.41 60.05 18.45
N PHE A 99 9.62 59.93 17.91
CA PHE A 99 10.82 59.65 18.70
C PHE A 99 12.00 60.44 18.14
N GLU A 100 12.98 60.75 18.97
CA GLU A 100 14.15 61.54 18.58
C GLU A 100 15.39 60.64 18.51
N TYR A 101 16.10 60.69 17.39
CA TYR A 101 17.37 60.00 17.21
C TYR A 101 18.42 61.00 16.75
N GLU A 102 19.51 61.15 17.50
CA GLU A 102 20.61 62.08 17.23
C GLU A 102 20.16 63.54 16.97
N GLY A 103 19.12 64.01 17.66
CA GLY A 103 18.62 65.38 17.50
C GLY A 103 17.62 65.58 16.35
N VAL A 104 17.24 64.49 15.66
CA VAL A 104 16.28 64.52 14.55
C VAL A 104 14.98 63.84 14.98
N PRO A 105 13.81 64.49 14.84
CA PRO A 105 12.53 63.88 15.13
C PRO A 105 12.15 62.91 13.99
N PHE A 106 11.89 61.67 14.37
CA PHE A 106 11.37 60.60 13.53
C PHE A 106 9.96 60.24 13.93
N ILE A 107 9.22 59.69 12.98
CA ILE A 107 7.89 59.13 13.18
C ILE A 107 7.91 57.64 12.85
N ARG A 108 7.27 56.82 13.70
CA ARG A 108 7.02 55.41 13.43
C ARG A 108 5.54 55.07 13.66
N PRO A 109 5.00 54.03 13.02
CA PRO A 109 3.67 53.54 13.34
C PRO A 109 3.58 53.16 14.82
N GLU A 110 2.48 53.53 15.47
CA GLU A 110 2.21 53.10 16.84
C GLU A 110 2.02 51.58 16.89
N HIS A 111 2.53 50.92 17.93
CA HIS A 111 2.26 49.51 18.20
C HIS A 111 1.12 49.38 19.20
N THR A 112 0.14 48.55 18.87
CA THR A 112 -0.98 48.26 19.78
C THR A 112 -0.91 46.83 20.25
N TYR A 113 -1.20 46.64 21.53
CA TYR A 113 -1.24 45.34 22.17
C TYR A 113 -2.66 45.01 22.60
N ALA A 114 -3.07 43.76 22.40
CA ALA A 114 -4.40 43.29 22.76
C ALA A 114 -4.32 41.92 23.42
N ILE A 115 -5.34 41.60 24.22
CA ILE A 115 -5.54 40.27 24.75
C ILE A 115 -6.72 39.68 24.00
N GLN A 116 -6.49 38.55 23.34
CA GLN A 116 -7.47 37.95 22.44
C GLN A 116 -7.65 36.47 22.72
N THR A 117 -8.85 35.97 22.40
CA THR A 117 -9.12 34.53 22.31
C THR A 117 -8.61 33.96 20.99
N ALA A 118 -8.60 32.63 20.85
CA ALA A 118 -8.19 31.98 19.59
C ALA A 118 -9.09 32.36 18.40
N GLU A 119 -10.38 32.55 18.64
CA GLU A 119 -11.37 32.91 17.62
C GLU A 119 -11.15 34.36 17.13
N GLU A 120 -10.97 35.29 18.05
CA GLU A 120 -10.69 36.70 17.74
C GLU A 120 -9.34 36.88 17.01
N LEU A 121 -8.37 36.03 17.31
CA LEU A 121 -7.05 36.06 16.68
C LEU A 121 -7.08 35.59 15.23
N ALA A 122 -7.99 34.67 14.88
CA ALA A 122 -8.10 34.15 13.51
C ALA A 122 -8.48 35.25 12.50
N GLU A 123 -9.23 36.26 12.95
CA GLU A 123 -9.68 37.39 12.12
C GLU A 123 -8.79 38.64 12.26
N ALA A 124 -7.87 38.66 13.23
CA ALA A 124 -7.06 39.82 13.54
C ALA A 124 -5.74 39.85 12.77
N ASP A 125 -5.36 41.04 12.28
CA ASP A 125 -4.04 41.30 11.69
C ASP A 125 -2.98 41.54 12.79
N ARG A 126 -2.79 40.55 13.67
CA ARG A 126 -1.94 40.65 14.86
C ARG A 126 -1.13 39.38 15.05
N LEU A 127 0.08 39.51 15.59
CA LEU A 127 0.93 38.37 15.93
C LEU A 127 0.75 37.98 17.40
N PRO A 128 0.47 36.71 17.72
CA PRO A 128 0.45 36.23 19.10
C PRO A 128 1.87 35.98 19.62
N VAL A 129 2.20 36.58 20.76
CA VAL A 129 3.57 36.59 21.32
C VAL A 129 3.68 35.71 22.56
N VAL A 130 2.63 35.68 23.37
CA VAL A 130 2.57 34.92 24.63
C VAL A 130 1.20 34.27 24.75
N ARG A 131 1.17 33.03 25.23
CA ARG A 131 -0.04 32.31 25.63
C ARG A 131 -0.06 32.20 27.15
N PHE A 132 -1.23 32.43 27.74
CA PHE A 132 -1.40 32.29 29.18
C PHE A 132 -2.82 31.81 29.51
N SER A 133 -2.96 31.23 30.70
CA SER A 133 -4.24 30.80 31.26
C SER A 133 -4.53 31.54 32.56
N VAL A 134 -5.82 31.61 32.92
CA VAL A 134 -6.26 32.19 34.19
C VAL A 134 -7.01 31.11 34.96
N THR A 135 -6.46 30.70 36.10
CA THR A 135 -7.07 29.71 36.99
C THR A 135 -7.18 30.30 38.38
N ASP A 136 -8.40 30.40 38.92
CA ASP A 136 -8.68 30.97 40.24
C ASP A 136 -8.08 32.39 40.46
N GLY A 137 -8.03 33.19 39.39
CA GLY A 137 -7.48 34.55 39.42
C GLY A 137 -5.94 34.62 39.39
N VAL A 138 -5.26 33.49 39.25
CA VAL A 138 -3.80 33.42 39.03
C VAL A 138 -3.51 33.32 37.54
N PHE A 139 -2.64 34.20 37.05
CA PHE A 139 -2.16 34.18 35.67
C PHE A 139 -0.98 33.20 35.54
N ASN A 140 -1.15 32.18 34.71
CA ASN A 140 -0.12 31.19 34.43
C ASN A 140 0.39 31.36 32.99
N LEU A 141 1.66 31.73 32.86
CA LEU A 141 2.32 31.85 31.56
C LEU A 141 2.67 30.47 31.01
N ASP A 142 2.42 30.26 29.73
CA ASP A 142 2.76 29.02 29.06
C ASP A 142 4.16 29.09 28.45
N GLU A 143 5.13 28.50 29.13
CA GLU A 143 6.54 28.48 28.67
C GLU A 143 6.73 27.57 27.45
N ASN A 144 5.83 26.61 27.25
CA ASN A 144 5.91 25.70 26.12
C ASN A 144 5.36 26.32 24.83
N TYR A 145 4.66 27.44 24.92
CA TYR A 145 4.15 28.18 23.77
C TYR A 145 5.24 28.51 22.75
N ILE A 146 4.95 28.19 21.49
CA ILE A 146 5.78 28.53 20.34
C ILE A 146 5.04 29.61 19.54
N PRO A 147 5.50 30.87 19.59
CA PRO A 147 4.97 31.92 18.75
C PRO A 147 5.12 31.57 17.26
N PRO A 148 4.17 31.96 16.39
CA PRO A 148 4.23 31.68 14.96
C PRO A 148 5.53 32.17 14.33
N CYS A 149 6.15 31.32 13.52
CA CYS A 149 7.39 31.62 12.82
C CYS A 149 7.31 31.20 11.35
N LEU A 150 8.02 31.90 10.47
CA LEU A 150 8.02 31.58 9.05
C LEU A 150 8.90 30.37 8.71
N SER A 151 9.96 30.15 9.49
CA SER A 151 10.94 29.08 9.34
C SER A 151 11.08 28.29 10.65
N LEU A 152 11.39 27.00 10.56
CA LEU A 152 11.62 26.16 11.75
C LEU A 152 12.88 26.58 12.52
N GLU A 153 13.89 27.09 11.83
CA GLU A 153 15.15 27.55 12.45
C GLU A 153 14.95 28.71 13.44
N SER A 154 13.84 29.45 13.32
CA SER A 154 13.49 30.53 14.26
C SER A 154 13.19 30.05 15.68
N GLU A 155 12.97 28.75 15.88
CA GLU A 155 12.67 28.15 17.18
C GLU A 155 13.45 26.82 17.35
N PRO A 156 14.43 26.75 18.27
CA PRO A 156 15.31 25.59 18.41
C PRO A 156 14.56 24.30 18.77
N ARG A 157 13.42 24.39 19.47
CA ARG A 157 12.61 23.23 19.86
C ARG A 157 12.15 22.38 18.67
N PHE A 158 12.05 22.94 17.46
CA PHE A 158 11.71 22.15 16.26
C PHE A 158 12.74 21.07 15.91
N ALA A 159 14.01 21.25 16.29
CA ALA A 159 15.03 20.21 16.11
C ALA A 159 14.72 18.96 16.95
N ASP A 160 14.26 19.16 18.19
CA ASP A 160 13.85 18.08 19.08
C ASP A 160 12.60 17.38 18.53
N TYR A 161 11.60 18.14 18.07
CA TYR A 161 10.40 17.57 17.44
C TYR A 161 10.72 16.74 16.18
N LEU A 162 11.63 17.21 15.31
CA LEU A 162 12.07 16.45 14.14
C LEU A 162 12.76 15.16 14.53
N THR A 163 13.58 15.20 15.57
CA THR A 163 14.25 14.01 16.10
C THR A 163 13.24 13.00 16.65
N ASP A 164 12.29 13.47 17.47
CA ASP A 164 11.21 12.67 18.03
C ASP A 164 10.33 12.03 16.94
N TYR A 165 9.90 12.82 15.95
CA TYR A 165 9.11 12.32 14.81
C TYR A 165 9.87 11.31 13.97
N THR A 166 11.19 11.49 13.79
CA THR A 166 12.02 10.50 13.10
C THR A 166 12.00 9.16 13.85
N VAL A 167 12.16 9.19 15.17
CA VAL A 167 12.14 7.98 16.01
C VAL A 167 10.76 7.32 16.00
N TRP A 168 9.67 8.08 16.12
CA TRP A 168 8.32 7.52 16.08
C TRP A 168 7.97 6.95 14.71
N MET A 169 8.34 7.64 13.63
CA MET A 169 8.12 7.13 12.28
C MET A 169 8.94 5.86 12.01
N GLU A 170 10.17 5.78 12.53
CA GLU A 170 10.99 4.57 12.43
C GLU A 170 10.33 3.38 13.14
N LYS A 171 9.79 3.60 14.35
CA LYS A 171 9.04 2.58 15.09
C LYS A 171 7.81 2.10 14.33
N LEU A 172 7.06 3.00 13.70
CA LEU A 172 5.88 2.63 12.90
C LEU A 172 6.28 1.89 11.61
N ALA A 173 7.23 2.43 10.85
CA ALA A 173 7.64 1.89 9.56
C ALA A 173 8.28 0.50 9.65
N THR A 174 8.94 0.21 10.78
CA THR A 174 9.60 -1.08 11.04
C THR A 174 8.74 -2.03 11.91
N HIS A 175 7.51 -1.64 12.24
CA HIS A 175 6.64 -2.42 13.11
C HIS A 175 6.30 -3.78 12.47
N ALA A 176 6.43 -4.87 13.23
CA ALA A 176 6.21 -6.23 12.72
C ALA A 176 4.77 -6.46 12.23
N ASN A 177 3.80 -5.87 12.94
CA ASN A 177 2.37 -5.98 12.62
C ASN A 177 1.89 -5.02 11.52
N LEU A 178 2.80 -4.29 10.86
CA LEU A 178 2.46 -3.48 9.69
C LEU A 178 2.63 -4.33 8.43
N GLU A 179 1.54 -4.50 7.68
CA GLU A 179 1.53 -5.31 6.45
C GLU A 179 2.62 -4.87 5.45
N GLU A 180 3.25 -5.84 4.81
CA GLU A 180 4.22 -5.58 3.75
C GLU A 180 3.51 -5.10 2.49
N GLY A 181 3.41 -3.78 2.31
CA GLY A 181 2.67 -3.19 1.20
C GLY A 181 2.95 -1.70 1.01
N GLU A 182 1.95 -0.99 0.49
CA GLU A 182 2.06 0.45 0.20
C GLU A 182 2.22 1.29 1.46
N GLY A 183 1.51 0.97 2.55
CA GLY A 183 1.61 1.69 3.83
C GLY A 183 3.02 1.67 4.41
N LYS A 184 3.65 0.48 4.47
CA LYS A 184 5.05 0.33 4.93
C LYS A 184 6.04 1.11 4.06
N ARG A 185 5.89 1.06 2.73
CA ARG A 185 6.74 1.84 1.80
C ARG A 185 6.57 3.34 2.00
N LEU A 186 5.34 3.79 2.22
CA LEU A 186 5.02 5.21 2.44
C LEU A 186 5.62 5.71 3.76
N PHE A 187 5.49 4.97 4.86
CA PHE A 187 6.12 5.33 6.14
C PHE A 187 7.64 5.31 6.06
N MET A 188 8.24 4.36 5.33
CA MET A 188 9.69 4.37 5.06
C MET A 188 10.11 5.60 4.26
N ARG A 189 9.32 6.04 3.27
CA ARG A 189 9.56 7.29 2.55
C ARG A 189 9.52 8.49 3.50
N TYR A 190 8.52 8.58 4.37
CA TYR A 190 8.43 9.66 5.35
C TYR A 190 9.61 9.67 6.32
N LEU A 191 10.06 8.49 6.77
CA LEU A 191 11.26 8.36 7.60
C LEU A 191 12.50 8.95 6.89
N PHE A 192 12.70 8.64 5.61
CA PHE A 192 13.83 9.19 4.85
C PHE A 192 13.72 10.70 4.65
N LEU A 193 12.52 11.21 4.40
CA LEU A 193 12.28 12.65 4.29
C LEU A 193 12.53 13.37 5.62
N LEU A 194 12.13 12.79 6.75
CA LEU A 194 12.40 13.31 8.09
C LEU A 194 13.91 13.36 8.39
N LYS A 195 14.65 12.28 8.07
CA LYS A 195 16.12 12.23 8.26
C LYS A 195 16.87 13.30 7.45
N GLY A 196 16.32 13.71 6.31
CA GLY A 196 16.86 14.76 5.45
C GLY A 196 16.20 16.14 5.61
N TYR A 197 15.32 16.33 6.59
CA TYR A 197 14.54 17.55 6.70
C TYR A 197 15.40 18.72 7.21
N HIS A 198 15.37 19.84 6.49
CA HIS A 198 16.16 21.03 6.85
C HIS A 198 15.34 22.00 7.70
N LEU A 199 15.94 22.54 8.77
CA LEU A 199 15.31 23.57 9.61
C LEU A 199 15.08 24.91 8.88
N GLN A 200 15.76 25.13 7.76
CA GLN A 200 15.54 26.29 6.89
C GLN A 200 14.22 26.23 6.12
N ASN A 201 13.55 25.07 6.11
CA ASN A 201 12.29 24.91 5.43
C ASN A 201 11.20 25.76 6.09
N PRO A 202 10.22 26.25 5.31
CA PRO A 202 9.09 26.99 5.84
C PRO A 202 8.27 26.15 6.83
N LEU A 203 7.78 26.80 7.90
CA LEU A 203 6.91 26.13 8.86
C LEU A 203 5.66 25.54 8.18
N GLN A 204 5.10 26.24 7.19
CA GLN A 204 3.92 25.77 6.46
C GLN A 204 4.17 24.43 5.75
N ASP A 205 5.34 24.26 5.14
CA ASP A 205 5.66 23.04 4.40
C ASP A 205 5.84 21.87 5.38
N PHE A 206 6.36 22.14 6.58
CA PHE A 206 6.42 21.18 7.68
C PHE A 206 5.04 20.81 8.21
N ILE A 207 4.13 21.78 8.35
CA ILE A 207 2.74 21.54 8.74
C ILE A 207 2.06 20.62 7.71
N LEU A 208 2.14 20.95 6.43
CA LEU A 208 1.53 20.13 5.37
C LEU A 208 2.11 18.71 5.37
N PHE A 209 3.43 18.59 5.50
CA PHE A 209 4.10 17.29 5.58
C PHE A 209 3.63 16.47 6.79
N THR A 210 3.52 17.10 7.97
CA THR A 210 3.04 16.42 9.18
C THR A 210 1.55 16.06 9.12
N GLN A 211 0.73 16.86 8.44
CA GLN A 211 -0.67 16.52 8.16
C GLN A 211 -0.79 15.32 7.22
N GLU A 212 0.02 15.27 6.17
CA GLU A 212 0.07 14.13 5.23
C GLU A 212 0.45 12.85 5.99
N MET A 213 1.46 12.92 6.87
CA MET A 213 1.83 11.80 7.74
C MET A 213 0.66 11.36 8.63
N ALA A 214 -0.05 12.30 9.27
CA ALA A 214 -1.21 11.98 10.10
C ALA A 214 -2.32 11.29 9.30
N GLN A 215 -2.62 11.76 8.08
CA GLN A 215 -3.62 11.16 7.19
C GLN A 215 -3.22 9.75 6.75
N ALA A 216 -1.93 9.53 6.44
CA ALA A 216 -1.44 8.21 6.10
C ALA A 216 -1.51 7.24 7.29
N ILE A 217 -1.16 7.69 8.49
CA ILE A 217 -1.32 6.90 9.72
C ILE A 217 -2.80 6.58 9.96
N ASP A 218 -3.68 7.55 9.75
CA ASP A 218 -5.12 7.32 9.88
C ASP A 218 -5.61 6.23 8.92
N TYR A 219 -5.22 6.33 7.65
CA TYR A 219 -5.67 5.43 6.60
C TYR A 219 -5.14 4.01 6.77
N TYR A 220 -3.83 3.86 7.03
CA TYR A 220 -3.18 2.54 7.07
C TYR A 220 -3.21 1.87 8.45
N VAL A 221 -3.37 2.63 9.53
CA VAL A 221 -3.28 2.08 10.90
C VAL A 221 -4.57 2.31 11.68
N MET A 222 -5.10 3.53 11.74
CA MET A 222 -6.25 3.81 12.62
C MET A 222 -7.56 3.27 12.06
N THR A 223 -7.90 3.64 10.82
CA THR A 223 -9.17 3.32 10.17
C THR A 223 -9.46 1.82 10.15
N PRO A 224 -8.50 0.92 9.82
CA PRO A 224 -8.74 -0.51 9.82
C PRO A 224 -9.05 -1.11 11.20
N HIS A 225 -8.56 -0.49 12.29
CA HIS A 225 -8.62 -1.09 13.64
C HIS A 225 -9.58 -0.39 14.60
N ASN A 226 -9.74 0.93 14.50
CA ASN A 226 -10.53 1.75 15.42
C ASN A 226 -11.50 2.71 14.70
N GLY A 227 -11.61 2.62 13.37
CA GLY A 227 -12.40 3.56 12.56
C GLY A 227 -11.69 4.89 12.31
N HIS A 228 -12.17 5.64 11.32
CA HIS A 228 -11.62 6.94 10.92
C HIS A 228 -11.69 7.95 12.06
N ARG A 229 -10.61 8.71 12.28
CA ARG A 229 -10.60 9.84 13.21
C ARG A 229 -10.49 11.16 12.47
N ASP A 230 -11.28 12.13 12.89
CA ASP A 230 -11.18 13.49 12.37
C ASP A 230 -9.82 14.10 12.76
N ILE A 231 -9.00 14.38 11.75
CA ILE A 231 -7.69 15.02 11.92
C ILE A 231 -7.92 16.53 12.02
N PRO A 232 -7.54 17.18 13.14
CA PRO A 232 -7.73 18.60 13.33
C PRO A 232 -6.86 19.40 12.33
N GLN A 233 -7.36 20.57 11.94
CA GLN A 233 -6.58 21.50 11.13
C GLN A 233 -5.63 22.30 12.03
N PRO A 234 -4.30 22.31 11.75
CA PRO A 234 -3.31 23.09 12.47
C PRO A 234 -3.63 24.58 12.38
N ALA A 235 -3.71 25.23 13.52
CA ALA A 235 -3.87 26.67 13.59
C ALA A 235 -2.51 27.36 13.40
N TRP A 236 -2.43 28.36 12.51
CA TRP A 236 -1.20 29.12 12.29
C TRP A 236 -0.71 29.84 13.56
N HIS A 237 -1.64 30.21 14.44
CA HIS A 237 -1.37 30.94 15.68
C HIS A 237 -0.88 30.05 16.83
N ASP A 238 -1.13 28.74 16.76
CA ASP A 238 -0.78 27.80 17.83
C ASP A 238 -0.37 26.45 17.24
N ILE A 239 0.87 26.42 16.75
CA ILE A 239 1.47 25.21 16.19
C ILE A 239 1.73 24.16 17.26
N GLN A 240 2.01 24.55 18.50
CA GLN A 240 2.36 23.61 19.56
C GLN A 240 1.21 22.63 19.83
N ARG A 241 -0.05 23.10 19.83
CA ARG A 241 -1.21 22.21 19.96
C ARG A 241 -1.25 21.12 18.91
N TRP A 242 -0.91 21.44 17.67
CA TRP A 242 -0.81 20.47 16.58
C TRP A 242 0.31 19.46 16.83
N LEU A 243 1.49 19.92 17.26
CA LEU A 243 2.64 19.04 17.54
C LEU A 243 2.34 18.07 18.68
N GLU A 244 1.70 18.54 19.76
CA GLU A 244 1.28 17.70 20.88
C GLU A 244 0.20 16.69 20.48
N TRP A 245 -0.80 17.13 19.71
CA TRP A 245 -1.83 16.24 19.18
C TRP A 245 -1.20 15.15 18.31
N LEU A 246 -0.29 15.53 17.41
CA LEU A 246 0.38 14.61 16.49
C LEU A 246 1.22 13.59 17.24
N LYS A 247 1.98 14.02 18.25
CA LYS A 247 2.73 13.13 19.16
C LYS A 247 1.83 12.04 19.76
N ASN A 248 0.72 12.45 20.39
CA ASN A 248 -0.23 11.51 20.98
C ASN A 248 -0.85 10.58 19.93
N TYR A 249 -1.02 11.06 18.70
CA TYR A 249 -1.54 10.29 17.59
C TYR A 249 -0.57 9.20 17.12
N PHE A 250 0.73 9.52 17.01
CA PHE A 250 1.79 8.55 16.75
C PHE A 250 1.85 7.46 17.83
N ASP A 251 1.83 7.85 19.11
CA ASP A 251 1.84 6.90 20.22
C ASP A 251 0.61 5.98 20.19
N GLY A 252 -0.56 6.54 19.88
CA GLY A 252 -1.79 5.76 19.68
C GLY A 252 -1.67 4.75 18.53
N ALA A 253 -1.07 5.14 17.40
CA ALA A 253 -0.87 4.27 16.25
C ALA A 253 0.03 3.08 16.59
N VAL A 254 1.15 3.34 17.28
CA VAL A 254 2.07 2.29 17.75
C VAL A 254 1.37 1.37 18.73
N SER A 255 0.57 1.90 19.66
CA SER A 255 -0.19 1.09 20.61
C SER A 255 -1.21 0.16 19.94
N ILE A 256 -1.85 0.63 18.86
CA ILE A 256 -2.78 -0.21 18.08
C ILE A 256 -2.01 -1.35 17.44
N LEU A 257 -0.93 -1.06 16.70
CA LEU A 257 -0.14 -2.10 16.05
C LEU A 257 0.44 -3.11 17.05
N ASN A 258 0.81 -2.68 18.27
CA ASN A 258 1.24 -3.59 19.34
C ASN A 258 0.13 -4.55 19.81
N THR A 259 -1.13 -4.16 19.69
CA THR A 259 -2.30 -4.95 20.11
C THR A 259 -2.78 -5.89 19.01
N VAL A 260 -2.56 -5.51 17.74
CA VAL A 260 -2.95 -6.30 16.58
C VAL A 260 -2.11 -7.58 16.54
N VAL A 261 -2.75 -8.73 16.70
CA VAL A 261 -2.17 -10.02 16.37
C VAL A 261 -2.44 -10.23 14.89
N LEU A 262 -1.40 -10.19 14.06
CA LEU A 262 -1.55 -10.63 12.68
C LEU A 262 -1.95 -12.11 12.71
N GLU A 263 -3.14 -12.44 12.21
CA GLU A 263 -3.44 -13.82 11.85
C GLU A 263 -2.44 -14.18 10.77
N ASP A 264 -1.60 -15.17 11.05
CA ASP A 264 -0.54 -15.60 10.15
C ASP A 264 -1.19 -16.22 8.90
N HIS A 265 -1.49 -15.37 7.92
CA HIS A 265 -1.96 -15.78 6.60
C HIS A 265 -0.80 -16.29 5.74
N SER A 266 0.38 -16.55 6.32
CA SER A 266 1.42 -17.27 5.62
C SER A 266 0.86 -18.64 5.23
N ILE A 267 0.66 -18.82 3.92
CA ILE A 267 0.29 -20.10 3.36
C ILE A 267 1.43 -21.04 3.74
N ASN A 268 1.14 -22.02 4.60
CA ASN A 268 2.10 -23.05 4.94
C ASN A 268 2.37 -23.89 3.69
N PHE A 269 3.41 -23.51 2.94
CA PHE A 269 3.79 -24.15 1.69
C PHE A 269 4.06 -25.64 1.87
N ASP A 270 4.51 -26.06 3.06
CA ASP A 270 4.73 -27.47 3.37
C ASP A 270 3.41 -28.23 3.51
N GLU A 271 2.39 -27.61 4.12
CA GLU A 271 1.05 -28.19 4.26
C GLU A 271 0.30 -28.24 2.92
N LEU A 272 0.39 -27.19 2.11
CA LEU A 272 -0.16 -27.17 0.75
C LEU A 272 0.52 -28.23 -0.14
N LYS A 273 1.85 -28.34 -0.06
CA LYS A 273 2.62 -29.37 -0.78
C LYS A 273 2.25 -30.77 -0.33
N ALA A 274 2.00 -30.97 0.97
CA ALA A 274 1.52 -32.23 1.50
C ALA A 274 0.12 -32.59 0.98
N GLN A 275 -0.82 -31.63 0.96
CA GLN A 275 -2.16 -31.82 0.41
C GLN A 275 -2.13 -32.17 -1.08
N ILE A 276 -1.40 -31.40 -1.90
CA ILE A 276 -1.25 -31.67 -3.34
C ILE A 276 -0.63 -33.05 -3.57
N LYS A 277 0.38 -33.42 -2.78
CA LYS A 277 1.01 -34.74 -2.88
C LYS A 277 0.03 -35.85 -2.52
N ALA A 278 -0.76 -35.69 -1.46
CA ALA A 278 -1.79 -36.66 -1.10
C ALA A 278 -2.84 -36.79 -2.22
N GLU A 279 -3.33 -35.69 -2.76
CA GLU A 279 -4.35 -35.73 -3.82
C GLU A 279 -3.84 -36.39 -5.12
N ILE A 280 -2.60 -36.11 -5.52
CA ILE A 280 -1.99 -36.76 -6.70
C ILE A 280 -1.75 -38.25 -6.46
N TYR A 281 -1.16 -38.63 -5.34
CA TYR A 281 -0.74 -40.02 -5.11
C TYR A 281 -1.88 -40.94 -4.66
N GLU A 282 -2.81 -40.44 -3.84
CA GLU A 282 -3.87 -41.26 -3.25
C GLU A 282 -5.12 -41.31 -4.11
N ARG A 283 -5.36 -40.29 -4.96
CA ARG A 283 -6.59 -40.22 -5.77
C ARG A 283 -6.31 -40.34 -7.27
N LEU A 284 -5.46 -39.48 -7.80
CA LEU A 284 -5.24 -39.41 -9.25
C LEU A 284 -4.45 -40.60 -9.80
N ASN A 285 -3.35 -41.00 -9.14
CA ASN A 285 -2.53 -42.11 -9.59
C ASN A 285 -3.27 -43.46 -9.64
N PRO A 286 -4.04 -43.87 -8.61
CA PRO A 286 -4.79 -45.13 -8.66
C PRO A 286 -5.87 -45.11 -9.75
N GLU A 287 -6.61 -44.01 -9.89
CA GLU A 287 -7.66 -43.88 -10.92
C GLU A 287 -7.07 -43.96 -12.34
N LEU A 288 -5.93 -43.31 -12.58
CA LEU A 288 -5.23 -43.38 -13.88
C LEU A 288 -4.68 -44.77 -14.15
N TYR A 289 -4.10 -45.42 -13.14
CA TYR A 289 -3.51 -46.74 -13.27
C TYR A 289 -4.59 -47.81 -13.55
N GLU A 290 -5.71 -47.77 -12.83
CA GLU A 290 -6.84 -48.67 -13.07
C GLU A 290 -7.46 -48.46 -14.45
N ARG A 291 -7.74 -47.21 -14.85
CA ARG A 291 -8.26 -46.94 -16.20
C ARG A 291 -7.32 -47.42 -17.29
N LEU A 292 -6.03 -47.10 -17.18
CA LEU A 292 -5.06 -47.45 -18.20
C LEU A 292 -4.89 -48.97 -18.32
N ILE A 293 -4.87 -49.70 -17.19
CA ILE A 293 -4.80 -51.17 -17.21
C ILE A 293 -6.07 -51.78 -17.80
N THR A 294 -7.24 -51.26 -17.44
CA THR A 294 -8.52 -51.81 -17.89
C THR A 294 -8.68 -51.59 -19.39
N ASP A 295 -8.46 -50.36 -19.86
CA ASP A 295 -8.51 -50.01 -21.28
C ASP A 295 -7.47 -50.78 -22.09
N LEU A 296 -6.23 -50.90 -21.59
CA LEU A 296 -5.21 -51.69 -22.28
C LEU A 296 -5.60 -53.15 -22.36
N LYS A 297 -6.05 -53.77 -21.26
CA LYS A 297 -6.44 -55.19 -21.26
C LYS A 297 -7.61 -55.46 -22.19
N GLU A 298 -8.67 -54.65 -22.14
CA GLU A 298 -9.85 -54.86 -22.98
C GLU A 298 -9.53 -54.66 -24.46
N ASN A 299 -8.81 -53.59 -24.81
CA ASN A 299 -8.46 -53.32 -26.20
C ASN A 299 -7.49 -54.35 -26.76
N LEU A 300 -6.40 -54.69 -26.04
CA LEU A 300 -5.47 -55.73 -26.49
C LEU A 300 -6.16 -57.09 -26.58
N HIS A 301 -6.99 -57.45 -25.61
CA HIS A 301 -7.63 -58.77 -25.64
C HIS A 301 -8.62 -58.88 -26.80
N ARG A 302 -9.39 -57.82 -27.08
CA ARG A 302 -10.32 -57.78 -28.21
C ARG A 302 -9.59 -57.83 -29.54
N GLU A 303 -8.65 -56.91 -29.77
CA GLU A 303 -7.90 -56.85 -31.04
C GLU A 303 -7.16 -58.17 -31.28
N LEU A 304 -6.43 -58.66 -30.28
CA LEU A 304 -5.61 -59.85 -30.44
C LEU A 304 -6.46 -61.11 -30.63
N ASN A 305 -7.59 -61.28 -29.93
CA ASN A 305 -8.47 -62.43 -30.15
C ASN A 305 -9.22 -62.36 -31.48
N GLU A 306 -9.79 -61.20 -31.84
CA GLU A 306 -10.57 -61.08 -33.07
C GLU A 306 -9.68 -61.25 -34.30
N GLU A 307 -8.50 -60.63 -34.32
CA GLU A 307 -7.54 -60.78 -35.41
C GLU A 307 -6.97 -62.19 -35.50
N LEU A 308 -6.56 -62.81 -34.38
CA LEU A 308 -6.07 -64.20 -34.39
C LEU A 308 -7.16 -65.18 -34.79
N MET A 309 -8.37 -65.06 -34.25
CA MET A 309 -9.46 -65.99 -34.58
C MET A 309 -9.85 -65.88 -36.04
N LYS A 310 -9.91 -64.67 -36.59
CA LYS A 310 -10.21 -64.46 -38.01
C LYS A 310 -9.09 -65.03 -38.88
N ALA A 311 -7.83 -64.73 -38.58
CA ALA A 311 -6.68 -65.25 -39.33
C ALA A 311 -6.57 -66.78 -39.26
N LEU A 312 -6.79 -67.38 -38.07
CA LEU A 312 -6.80 -68.83 -37.89
C LEU A 312 -7.94 -69.49 -38.64
N THR A 313 -9.16 -68.93 -38.56
CA THR A 313 -10.33 -69.48 -39.27
C THR A 313 -10.12 -69.41 -40.77
N GLU A 314 -9.64 -68.28 -41.27
CA GLU A 314 -9.37 -68.08 -42.70
C GLU A 314 -8.26 -69.02 -43.18
N TYR A 315 -7.17 -69.19 -42.43
CA TYR A 315 -6.12 -70.17 -42.75
C TYR A 315 -6.65 -71.61 -42.75
N PHE A 316 -7.47 -71.97 -41.75
CA PHE A 316 -8.02 -73.32 -41.64
C PHE A 316 -8.99 -73.65 -42.77
N ASP A 317 -9.85 -72.70 -43.13
CA ASP A 317 -10.89 -72.88 -44.16
C ASP A 317 -10.34 -72.78 -45.58
N SER A 318 -9.43 -71.83 -45.84
CA SER A 318 -8.90 -71.59 -47.19
C SER A 318 -7.73 -72.49 -47.57
N THR A 319 -6.96 -72.96 -46.58
CA THR A 319 -5.71 -73.70 -46.83
C THR A 319 -5.83 -75.14 -46.35
N MET A 320 -6.06 -75.36 -45.05
CA MET A 320 -6.04 -76.71 -44.49
C MET A 320 -7.18 -77.60 -44.99
N LYS A 321 -8.44 -77.13 -44.94
CA LYS A 321 -9.60 -77.91 -45.40
C LYS A 321 -9.44 -78.41 -46.85
N PRO A 322 -9.17 -77.55 -47.85
CA PRO A 322 -9.03 -78.00 -49.22
C PRO A 322 -7.84 -78.94 -49.43
N GLU A 323 -6.69 -78.69 -48.80
CA GLU A 323 -5.54 -79.63 -48.85
C GLU A 323 -5.88 -81.01 -48.29
N LEU A 324 -6.60 -81.06 -47.16
CA LEU A 324 -7.08 -82.30 -46.55
C LEU A 324 -8.07 -83.02 -47.47
N TYR A 325 -9.05 -82.30 -48.03
CA TYR A 325 -10.03 -82.86 -48.94
C TYR A 325 -9.38 -83.39 -50.22
N GLU A 326 -8.45 -82.65 -50.83
CA GLU A 326 -7.71 -83.11 -52.01
C GLU A 326 -6.93 -84.38 -51.70
N ARG A 327 -6.14 -84.41 -50.62
CA ARG A 327 -5.38 -85.60 -50.22
C ARG A 327 -6.26 -86.80 -49.95
N LEU A 328 -7.32 -86.63 -49.14
CA LEU A 328 -8.22 -87.73 -48.83
C LEU A 328 -8.93 -88.24 -50.09
N SER A 329 -9.42 -87.34 -50.94
CA SER A 329 -10.13 -87.72 -52.17
C SER A 329 -9.23 -88.44 -53.17
N ALA A 330 -7.96 -88.04 -53.27
CA ALA A 330 -6.97 -88.68 -54.11
C ALA A 330 -6.62 -90.09 -53.58
N GLU A 331 -6.31 -90.23 -52.29
CA GLU A 331 -5.99 -91.54 -51.69
C GLU A 331 -7.18 -92.51 -51.73
N LEU A 332 -8.36 -92.08 -51.27
CA LEU A 332 -9.56 -92.91 -51.30
C LEU A 332 -9.99 -93.22 -52.72
N GLY A 333 -9.94 -92.24 -53.62
CA GLY A 333 -10.28 -92.42 -55.04
C GLY A 333 -9.36 -93.43 -55.71
N GLN A 334 -8.06 -93.40 -55.40
CA GLN A 334 -7.10 -94.35 -55.95
C GLN A 334 -7.27 -95.75 -55.36
N GLN A 335 -7.44 -95.90 -54.04
CA GLN A 335 -7.70 -97.19 -53.40
C GLN A 335 -9.00 -97.82 -53.87
N LEU A 336 -10.11 -97.06 -53.89
CA LEU A 336 -11.40 -97.55 -54.37
C LEU A 336 -11.33 -97.96 -55.84
N ARG A 337 -10.60 -97.19 -56.68
CA ARG A 337 -10.43 -97.55 -58.07
C ARG A 337 -9.62 -98.83 -58.22
N ASP A 338 -8.50 -98.97 -57.52
CA ASP A 338 -7.64 -100.15 -57.65
C ASP A 338 -8.29 -101.42 -57.12
N ASP A 339 -8.93 -101.37 -55.95
CA ASP A 339 -9.51 -102.56 -55.32
C ASP A 339 -10.84 -102.94 -55.94
N LEU A 340 -11.73 -101.96 -56.13
CA LEU A 340 -13.10 -102.22 -56.57
C LEU A 340 -13.16 -102.46 -58.08
N TYR A 341 -12.36 -101.75 -58.89
CA TYR A 341 -12.29 -102.03 -60.33
C TYR A 341 -11.67 -103.40 -60.61
N LYS A 342 -10.57 -103.78 -59.93
CA LYS A 342 -9.98 -105.11 -60.09
C LYS A 342 -10.93 -106.22 -59.67
N ALA A 343 -11.54 -106.10 -58.48
CA ALA A 343 -12.49 -107.10 -58.00
C ALA A 343 -13.69 -107.26 -58.95
N LEU A 344 -14.21 -106.15 -59.48
CA LEU A 344 -15.35 -106.17 -60.40
C LEU A 344 -14.96 -106.69 -61.79
N TYR A 345 -13.77 -106.33 -62.28
CA TYR A 345 -13.21 -106.85 -63.52
C TYR A 345 -12.96 -108.35 -63.45
N ASP A 346 -12.34 -108.85 -62.38
CA ASP A 346 -12.10 -110.28 -62.17
C ASP A 346 -13.42 -111.05 -62.01
N ALA A 347 -14.39 -110.51 -61.28
CA ALA A 347 -15.72 -111.13 -61.14
C ALA A 347 -16.45 -111.21 -62.48
N LEU A 348 -16.44 -110.15 -63.28
CA LEU A 348 -17.06 -110.14 -64.61
C LEU A 348 -16.31 -111.03 -65.60
N TYR A 349 -14.97 -111.02 -65.58
CA TYR A 349 -14.14 -111.90 -66.39
C TYR A 349 -14.47 -113.36 -66.07
N ASN A 350 -14.50 -113.74 -64.79
CA ASN A 350 -14.86 -115.12 -64.39
C ASN A 350 -16.31 -115.50 -64.72
N ALA A 351 -17.26 -114.56 -64.66
CA ALA A 351 -18.67 -114.85 -64.93
C ALA A 351 -19.00 -114.95 -66.43
N LEU A 352 -18.28 -114.22 -67.29
CA LEU A 352 -18.55 -114.14 -68.72
C LEU A 352 -17.56 -114.92 -69.58
N TYR A 353 -16.43 -115.34 -69.01
CA TYR A 353 -15.44 -116.16 -69.71
C TYR A 353 -15.87 -117.62 -69.74
N VAL A 354 -16.39 -118.05 -70.89
CA VAL A 354 -16.65 -119.46 -71.21
C VAL A 354 -15.47 -119.98 -72.04
N PRO A 355 -14.63 -120.89 -71.51
CA PRO A 355 -13.56 -121.52 -72.26
C PRO A 355 -14.13 -122.38 -73.41
N PRO A 356 -13.52 -122.41 -74.60
CA PRO A 356 -13.94 -123.30 -75.68
C PRO A 356 -13.80 -124.78 -75.26
N GLU A 357 -14.84 -125.58 -75.50
CA GLU A 357 -14.86 -127.03 -75.25
C GLU A 357 -13.70 -127.71 -75.99
N LYS A 358 -12.89 -128.45 -75.24
CA LYS A 358 -11.86 -129.34 -75.79
C LYS A 358 -12.53 -130.66 -76.16
N GLU A 359 -12.36 -131.06 -77.42
CA GLU A 359 -12.57 -132.43 -77.89
C GLU A 359 -11.75 -133.40 -77.03
N GLU A 360 -12.40 -134.41 -76.45
CA GLU A 360 -11.72 -135.61 -75.98
C GLU A 360 -12.05 -136.77 -76.92
N GLU A 361 -11.02 -137.20 -77.63
CA GLU A 361 -10.89 -138.56 -78.16
C GLU A 361 -11.13 -139.59 -77.06
N PHE A 362 -11.91 -140.64 -77.33
CA PHE A 362 -11.61 -142.01 -76.84
C PHE A 362 -12.40 -143.04 -77.68
N ILE A 363 -11.80 -143.62 -78.73
CA ILE A 363 -11.03 -144.88 -78.83
C ILE A 363 -11.89 -146.15 -78.61
N PRO A 364 -11.89 -147.13 -79.55
CA PRO A 364 -12.85 -148.23 -79.63
C PRO A 364 -12.53 -149.42 -78.71
N LEU A 365 -13.54 -150.26 -78.46
CA LEU A 365 -13.41 -151.61 -77.92
C LEU A 365 -13.77 -152.65 -79.01
N ILE A 366 -12.77 -153.50 -79.30
CA ILE A 366 -12.69 -154.79 -80.03
C ILE A 366 -13.98 -155.30 -80.71
#